data_AF-A0A4R6UQP7-F1
#
_entry.id   AF-A0A4R6UQP7-F1
#
_cell.length_a   1.000
_cell.length_b   1.000
_cell.length_c   1.000
_cell.angle_alpha   90.00
_cell.angle_beta   90.00
_cell.angle_gamma   90.00
#
_symmetry.space_group_name_H-M   'P 1'
#
loop_
_entity.id
_entity.type
_entity.pdbx_description
1 polymer ?
#
loop_
_entity_poly.entity_id
_entity_poly.type
_entity_poly.pdbx_seq_one_letter_code
_entity_poly.pdbx_strand_id
1 'polypeptide(L)'
;MRPVTDPLKFSEAPAGEKSASVPTLAELTRRYARFSRSAGGLSSVLGGVLCIGIFLLGLALELNWPLRIALANAPFVWLLSKELLTRFYYQRHGRVEQRVSDSERRWHIGFTAFVALVSLVIIISVLIGKGLSGITIGGWGYLLVVALMPFVVWRWLWSSSDFIVGVSMICQSAVFLGGGHYQSDWLGAYLLFAGLLAILLGVREHREFLRLRQSLFGAEQ
;
A
#
# COMPACT_ATOMS: atom_id res chain seq x y z
N MET A 1 -12.18 -15.59 -73.10
CA MET A 1 -12.78 -15.05 -71.86
C MET A 1 -13.67 -16.12 -71.23
N ARG A 2 -13.23 -16.70 -70.12
CA ARG A 2 -14.05 -17.46 -69.17
C ARG A 2 -13.75 -16.87 -67.78
N PRO A 3 -14.76 -16.50 -66.97
CA PRO A 3 -14.51 -15.96 -65.64
C PRO A 3 -14.08 -17.10 -64.71
N VAL A 4 -12.88 -16.97 -64.12
CA VAL A 4 -12.42 -17.85 -63.05
C VAL A 4 -13.11 -17.40 -61.77
N THR A 5 -14.16 -18.13 -61.40
CA THR A 5 -14.68 -18.18 -60.04
C THR A 5 -13.82 -19.12 -59.22
N ASP A 6 -13.03 -18.61 -58.29
CA ASP A 6 -12.80 -19.33 -57.03
C ASP A 6 -12.36 -18.34 -55.93
N PRO A 7 -13.15 -18.20 -54.85
CA PRO A 7 -12.75 -17.40 -53.70
C PRO A 7 -11.62 -18.14 -52.96
N LEU A 8 -10.61 -17.37 -52.52
CA LEU A 8 -9.56 -17.80 -51.62
C LEU A 8 -10.15 -18.60 -50.45
N LYS A 9 -10.03 -19.93 -50.51
CA LYS A 9 -10.21 -20.80 -49.36
C LYS A 9 -9.13 -20.44 -48.35
N PHE A 10 -9.50 -19.72 -47.30
CA PHE A 10 -8.73 -19.67 -46.09
C PHE A 10 -8.60 -21.11 -45.59
N SER A 11 -7.38 -21.64 -45.69
CA SER A 11 -7.03 -22.91 -45.08
C SER A 11 -7.32 -22.79 -43.59
N GLU A 12 -8.32 -23.53 -43.12
CA GLU A 12 -8.58 -23.72 -41.70
C GLU A 12 -7.30 -24.31 -41.08
N ALA A 13 -6.62 -23.50 -40.27
CA ALA A 13 -5.53 -23.98 -39.44
C ALA A 13 -6.09 -25.01 -38.44
N PRO A 14 -5.38 -26.11 -38.18
CA PRO A 14 -5.88 -27.19 -37.35
C PRO A 14 -6.17 -26.71 -35.93
N ALA A 15 -7.39 -26.97 -35.49
CA ALA A 15 -7.84 -26.83 -34.12
C ALA A 15 -6.94 -27.65 -33.18
N GLY A 16 -6.12 -26.98 -32.38
CA GLY A 16 -5.25 -27.68 -31.41
C GLY A 16 -4.46 -26.78 -30.49
N GLU A 17 -4.01 -25.60 -30.94
CA GLU A 17 -3.30 -24.66 -30.08
C GLU A 17 -4.28 -23.65 -29.50
N LYS A 18 -4.55 -23.73 -28.20
CA LYS A 18 -5.20 -22.64 -27.43
C LYS A 18 -4.23 -21.45 -27.35
N SER A 19 -3.90 -20.83 -28.48
CA SER A 19 -3.21 -19.53 -28.49
C SER A 19 -4.20 -18.54 -27.88
N ALA A 20 -3.99 -18.18 -26.62
CA ALA A 20 -4.81 -17.18 -25.95
C ALA A 20 -4.89 -15.94 -26.86
N SER A 21 -6.09 -15.52 -27.22
CA SER A 21 -6.27 -14.43 -28.17
C SER A 21 -5.52 -13.18 -27.69
N VAL A 22 -4.91 -12.41 -28.60
CA VAL A 22 -4.15 -11.18 -28.28
C VAL A 22 -4.87 -10.26 -27.27
N PRO A 23 -6.21 -10.09 -27.32
CA PRO A 23 -6.97 -9.36 -26.30
C PRO A 23 -6.92 -9.98 -24.89
N THR A 24 -6.97 -11.31 -24.80
CA THR A 24 -6.92 -12.06 -23.53
C THR A 24 -5.54 -11.94 -22.89
N LEU A 25 -4.47 -12.07 -23.68
CA LEU A 25 -3.10 -11.85 -23.21
C LEU A 25 -2.87 -10.40 -22.78
N ALA A 26 -3.40 -9.42 -23.53
CA ALA A 26 -3.31 -8.00 -23.16
C ALA A 26 -4.04 -7.67 -21.85
N GLU A 27 -5.22 -8.25 -21.62
CA GLU A 27 -5.97 -8.07 -20.37
C GLU A 27 -5.29 -8.77 -19.18
N LEU A 28 -4.76 -9.98 -19.36
CA LEU A 28 -3.97 -10.68 -18.33
C LEU A 28 -2.70 -9.91 -17.98
N THR A 29 -2.01 -9.36 -18.97
CA THR A 29 -0.81 -8.54 -18.78
C THR A 29 -1.14 -7.23 -18.07
N ARG A 30 -2.28 -6.59 -18.39
CA ARG A 30 -2.79 -5.42 -17.66
C ARG A 30 -3.09 -5.72 -16.20
N ARG A 31 -3.76 -6.85 -15.92
CA ARG A 31 -4.06 -7.26 -14.54
C ARG A 31 -2.78 -7.57 -13.76
N TYR A 32 -1.83 -8.27 -14.38
CA TYR A 32 -0.53 -8.54 -13.78
C TYR A 32 0.25 -7.24 -13.48
N ALA A 33 0.24 -6.28 -14.41
CA ALA A 33 0.87 -4.97 -14.22
C ALA A 33 0.28 -4.18 -13.04
N ARG A 34 -1.05 -4.26 -12.83
CA ARG A 34 -1.72 -3.65 -11.68
C ARG A 34 -1.25 -4.26 -10.35
N PHE A 35 -1.14 -5.59 -10.28
CA PHE A 35 -0.64 -6.30 -9.10
C PHE A 35 0.86 -6.07 -8.85
N SER A 36 1.67 -6.00 -9.91
CA SER A 36 3.10 -5.74 -9.81
C SER A 36 3.41 -4.31 -9.35
N ARG A 37 2.53 -3.34 -9.63
CA ARG A 37 2.72 -1.95 -9.20
C ARG A 37 2.24 -1.67 -7.78
N SER A 38 1.18 -2.36 -7.34
CA SER A 38 0.72 -2.20 -5.95
C SER A 38 1.67 -2.87 -4.97
N ALA A 39 2.34 -3.97 -5.37
CA ALA A 39 3.00 -4.90 -4.44
C ALA A 39 2.12 -5.21 -3.21
N GLY A 40 0.79 -5.09 -3.41
CA GLY A 40 -0.16 -4.82 -2.34
C GLY A 40 -0.34 -6.01 -1.42
N GLY A 41 -0.17 -7.23 -1.95
CA GLY A 41 -0.37 -8.45 -1.20
C GLY A 41 0.56 -8.56 0.01
N LEU A 42 1.83 -8.90 -0.23
CA LEU A 42 2.77 -9.21 0.87
C LEU A 42 3.11 -7.95 1.69
N SER A 43 3.17 -6.78 1.05
CA SER A 43 3.40 -5.50 1.73
C SER A 43 2.27 -5.15 2.70
N SER A 44 1.00 -5.37 2.32
CA SER A 44 -0.13 -5.10 3.22
C SER A 44 -0.17 -6.07 4.39
N VAL A 45 0.21 -7.34 4.18
CA VAL A 45 0.34 -8.32 5.27
C VAL A 45 1.41 -7.87 6.27
N LEU A 46 2.62 -7.56 5.78
CA LEU A 46 3.70 -7.09 6.64
C LEU A 46 3.33 -5.80 7.38
N GLY A 47 2.73 -4.85 6.68
CA GLY A 47 2.27 -3.60 7.27
C GLY A 47 1.18 -3.82 8.31
N GLY A 48 0.22 -4.71 8.07
CA GLY A 48 -0.83 -5.05 9.04
C GLY A 48 -0.27 -5.75 10.28
N VAL A 49 0.66 -6.70 10.10
CA VAL A 49 1.36 -7.37 11.22
C VAL A 49 2.16 -6.35 12.03
N LEU A 50 2.91 -5.46 11.37
CA LEU A 50 3.65 -4.40 12.05
C LEU A 50 2.70 -3.45 12.79
N CYS A 51 1.60 -3.02 12.16
CA CYS A 51 0.61 -2.12 12.76
C CYS A 51 0.00 -2.70 14.04
N ILE A 52 -0.37 -3.98 14.04
CA ILE A 52 -0.88 -4.67 15.23
C ILE A 52 0.25 -4.85 16.25
N GLY A 53 1.43 -5.29 15.81
CA GLY A 53 2.58 -5.55 16.68
C GLY A 53 3.00 -4.32 17.46
N ILE A 54 3.15 -3.17 16.81
CA ILE A 54 3.53 -1.92 17.50
C ILE A 54 2.44 -1.44 18.46
N PHE A 55 1.17 -1.63 18.12
CA PHE A 55 0.05 -1.29 19.00
C PHE A 55 0.08 -2.15 20.27
N LEU A 56 0.19 -3.47 20.12
CA LEU A 56 0.25 -4.41 21.25
C LEU A 56 1.49 -4.19 22.11
N LEU A 57 2.64 -3.91 21.50
CA LEU A 57 3.87 -3.56 22.25
C LEU A 57 3.71 -2.26 23.02
N GLY A 58 3.02 -1.27 22.45
CA GLY A 58 2.70 -0.01 23.12
C GLY A 58 1.77 -0.17 24.34
N LEU A 59 0.90 -1.17 24.32
CA LEU A 59 0.04 -1.52 25.46
C LEU A 59 0.75 -2.38 26.51
N ALA A 60 1.63 -3.29 26.07
CA ALA A 60 2.23 -4.30 26.94
C ALA A 60 3.49 -3.83 27.68
N LEU A 61 4.20 -2.83 27.14
CA LEU A 61 5.51 -2.42 27.64
C LEU A 61 5.51 -0.99 28.17
N GLU A 62 6.27 -0.76 29.24
CA GLU A 62 6.62 0.59 29.66
C GLU A 62 7.56 1.22 28.62
N LEU A 63 7.03 2.23 27.92
CA LEU A 63 7.72 2.87 26.81
C LEU A 63 8.82 3.81 27.31
N ASN A 64 10.04 3.29 27.42
CA ASN A 64 11.24 4.11 27.58
C ASN A 64 11.65 4.79 26.24
N TRP A 65 12.53 5.79 26.29
CA TRP A 65 12.94 6.55 25.12
C TRP A 65 13.49 5.70 23.96
N PRO A 66 14.39 4.72 24.19
CA PRO A 66 14.90 3.86 23.12
C PRO A 66 13.79 3.08 22.41
N LEU A 67 12.85 2.50 23.17
CA LEU A 67 11.75 1.72 22.61
C LEU A 67 10.78 2.61 21.82
N ARG A 68 10.50 3.84 22.29
CA ARG A 68 9.69 4.82 21.53
C ARG A 68 10.29 5.12 20.17
N ILE A 69 11.60 5.38 20.13
CA ILE A 69 12.31 5.65 18.86
C ILE A 69 12.25 4.41 17.97
N ALA A 70 12.49 3.22 18.51
CA ALA A 70 12.42 1.98 17.73
C ALA A 70 11.03 1.76 17.11
N LEU A 71 9.96 1.90 17.89
CA LEU A 71 8.58 1.74 17.41
C LEU A 71 8.17 2.87 16.45
N ALA A 72 8.62 4.10 16.69
CA ALA A 72 8.37 5.22 15.79
C ALA A 72 9.01 5.03 14.41
N ASN A 73 10.05 4.19 14.30
CA ASN A 73 10.68 3.87 13.02
C ASN A 73 9.98 2.75 12.23
N ALA A 74 8.95 2.10 12.78
CA ALA A 74 8.23 1.02 12.11
C ALA A 74 7.67 1.39 10.71
N PRO A 75 7.13 2.59 10.46
CA PRO A 75 6.69 2.98 9.12
C PRO A 75 7.83 2.96 8.09
N PHE A 76 9.05 3.35 8.48
CA PHE A 76 10.21 3.33 7.59
C PHE A 76 10.66 1.91 7.28
N VAL A 77 10.66 1.04 8.28
CA VAL A 77 10.96 -0.39 8.10
C VAL A 77 9.96 -1.03 7.14
N TRP A 78 8.68 -0.71 7.29
CA TRP A 78 7.63 -1.18 6.38
C TRP A 78 7.82 -0.64 4.96
N LEU A 79 8.03 0.67 4.78
CA LEU A 79 8.26 1.28 3.47
C LEU A 79 9.50 0.71 2.77
N LEU A 80 10.59 0.49 3.52
CA LEU A 80 11.79 -0.15 2.99
C LEU A 80 11.52 -1.60 2.56
N SER A 81 10.81 -2.36 3.39
CA SER A 81 10.42 -3.75 3.07
C SER A 81 9.55 -3.81 1.82
N LYS A 82 8.61 -2.87 1.68
CA LYS A 82 7.77 -2.73 0.49
C LYS A 82 8.59 -2.45 -0.76
N GLU A 83 9.53 -1.51 -0.70
CA GLU A 83 10.40 -1.18 -1.85
C GLU A 83 11.27 -2.38 -2.25
N LEU A 84 11.83 -3.10 -1.27
CA LEU A 84 12.61 -4.32 -1.50
C LEU A 84 11.75 -5.42 -2.14
N LEU A 85 10.54 -5.67 -1.64
CA LEU A 85 9.62 -6.65 -2.24
C LEU A 85 9.22 -6.26 -3.66
N THR A 86 8.95 -4.98 -3.89
CA THR A 86 8.57 -4.49 -5.20
C THR A 86 9.69 -4.75 -6.20
N ARG A 87 10.92 -4.38 -5.87
CA ARG A 87 12.08 -4.54 -6.77
C ARG A 87 12.51 -5.98 -6.97
N PHE A 88 12.66 -6.75 -5.89
CA PHE A 88 13.29 -8.08 -5.94
C PHE A 88 12.31 -9.23 -6.15
N TYR A 89 11.06 -9.10 -5.71
CA TYR A 89 10.07 -10.18 -5.79
C TYR A 89 9.09 -9.95 -6.95
N TYR A 90 8.44 -8.79 -6.99
CA TYR A 90 7.39 -8.52 -7.98
C TYR A 90 7.94 -8.12 -9.35
N GLN A 91 8.97 -7.27 -9.41
CA GLN A 91 9.54 -6.77 -10.68
C GLN A 91 10.65 -7.65 -11.27
N ARG A 92 10.90 -8.84 -10.70
CA ARG A 92 11.98 -9.74 -11.15
C ARG A 92 11.86 -10.17 -12.62
N HIS A 93 10.64 -10.25 -13.16
CA HIS A 93 10.37 -10.74 -14.53
C HIS A 93 10.05 -9.61 -15.53
N GLY A 94 10.36 -8.35 -15.19
CA GLY A 94 10.14 -7.19 -16.05
C GLY A 94 9.19 -6.16 -15.45
N ARG A 95 9.43 -4.89 -15.79
CA ARG A 95 8.72 -3.72 -15.26
C ARG A 95 7.58 -3.34 -16.21
N VAL A 96 6.38 -3.87 -15.97
CA VAL A 96 5.18 -3.45 -16.71
C VAL A 96 4.49 -2.34 -15.92
N GLU A 97 4.75 -1.09 -16.28
CA GLU A 97 4.07 0.06 -15.68
C GLU A 97 2.72 0.31 -16.36
N GLN A 98 1.64 -0.06 -15.70
CA GLN A 98 0.31 0.38 -16.13
C GLN A 98 0.13 1.86 -15.76
N ARG A 99 -0.29 2.67 -16.75
CA ARG A 99 -0.69 4.07 -16.57
C ARG A 99 -1.82 4.15 -15.53
N VAL A 100 -1.66 5.01 -14.53
CA VAL A 100 -2.65 5.24 -13.45
C VAL A 100 -4.01 5.54 -14.09
N SER A 101 -5.10 4.92 -13.60
CA SER A 101 -6.43 5.32 -14.04
C SER A 101 -6.75 6.73 -13.52
N ASP A 102 -7.41 7.56 -14.33
CA ASP A 102 -7.79 8.93 -13.90
C ASP A 102 -8.67 8.93 -12.64
N SER A 103 -9.47 7.87 -12.43
CA SER A 103 -10.27 7.70 -11.22
C SER A 103 -9.39 7.49 -9.97
N GLU A 104 -8.40 6.59 -10.06
CA GLU A 104 -7.45 6.33 -8.97
C GLU A 104 -6.66 7.59 -8.61
N ARG A 105 -6.27 8.37 -9.62
CA ARG A 105 -5.57 9.63 -9.43
C ARG A 105 -6.43 10.66 -8.67
N ARG A 106 -7.72 10.77 -9.00
CA ARG A 106 -8.65 11.67 -8.30
C ARG A 106 -8.84 11.26 -6.85
N TRP A 107 -9.02 9.95 -6.59
CA TRP A 107 -9.10 9.43 -5.23
C TRP A 107 -7.84 9.69 -4.43
N HIS A 108 -6.66 9.47 -5.02
CA HIS A 108 -5.38 9.75 -4.36
C HIS A 108 -5.21 11.21 -3.98
N ILE A 109 -5.57 12.12 -4.89
CA ILE A 109 -5.58 13.57 -4.62
C ILE A 109 -6.56 13.89 -3.49
N GLY A 110 -7.77 13.32 -3.52
CA GLY A 110 -8.78 13.51 -2.48
C GLY A 110 -8.31 13.05 -1.10
N PHE A 111 -7.74 11.84 -0.99
CA PHE A 111 -7.19 11.33 0.26
C PHE A 111 -6.00 12.15 0.75
N THR A 112 -5.10 12.55 -0.15
CA THR A 112 -3.96 13.41 0.21
C THR A 112 -4.44 14.77 0.73
N ALA A 113 -5.41 15.40 0.05
CA ALA A 113 -5.99 16.66 0.48
C ALA A 113 -6.70 16.54 1.83
N PHE A 114 -7.43 15.45 2.05
CA PHE A 114 -8.06 15.15 3.34
C PHE A 114 -7.01 15.02 4.46
N VAL A 115 -5.94 14.23 4.24
CA VAL A 115 -4.86 14.10 5.24
C VAL A 115 -4.15 15.43 5.48
N ALA A 116 -3.92 16.23 4.43
CA ALA A 116 -3.33 17.56 4.56
C ALA A 116 -4.20 18.48 5.43
N LEU A 117 -5.51 18.48 5.20
CA LEU A 117 -6.46 19.26 5.99
C LEU A 117 -6.47 18.83 7.46
N VAL A 118 -6.58 17.53 7.73
CA VAL A 118 -6.56 17.00 9.10
C VAL A 118 -5.23 17.31 9.80
N SER A 119 -4.11 17.17 9.08
CA SER A 119 -2.78 17.48 9.61
C SER A 119 -2.67 18.96 9.98
N LEU A 120 -3.19 19.86 9.13
CA LEU A 120 -3.22 21.29 9.40
C LEU A 120 -4.08 21.62 10.63
N VAL A 121 -5.26 21.01 10.74
CA VAL A 121 -6.14 21.18 11.91
C VAL A 121 -5.42 20.76 13.19
N ILE A 122 -4.80 19.58 13.21
CA ILE A 122 -4.05 19.08 14.38
C ILE A 122 -2.92 20.05 14.76
N ILE A 123 -2.12 20.48 13.79
CA ILE A 123 -0.99 21.40 14.04
C ILE A 123 -1.51 22.71 14.64
N ILE A 124 -2.51 23.34 14.03
CA ILE A 124 -3.09 24.60 14.51
C ILE A 124 -3.68 24.41 15.91
N SER A 125 -4.44 23.35 16.15
CA SER A 125 -5.02 23.06 17.46
C SER A 125 -3.97 22.91 18.56
N VAL A 126 -2.84 22.24 18.27
CA VAL A 126 -1.73 22.10 19.23
C VAL A 126 -1.03 23.43 19.47
N LEU A 127 -0.78 24.21 18.41
CA LEU A 127 -0.13 25.52 18.52
C LEU A 127 -0.98 26.52 19.32
N ILE A 128 -2.29 26.55 19.10
CA ILE A 128 -3.22 27.39 19.88
C ILE A 128 -3.31 26.90 21.32
N GLY A 129 -3.44 25.60 21.53
CA GLY A 129 -3.68 25.03 22.87
C GLY A 129 -2.48 25.08 23.80
N LYS A 130 -1.26 24.89 23.29
CA LYS A 130 -0.03 24.87 24.12
C LYS A 130 0.84 26.11 23.96
N GLY A 131 0.68 26.87 22.87
CA GLY A 131 1.62 27.92 22.49
C GLY A 131 2.99 27.37 22.07
N LEU A 132 3.79 28.18 21.37
CA LEU A 132 5.12 27.77 20.89
C LEU A 132 6.09 27.41 22.02
N SER A 133 6.01 28.11 23.16
CA SER A 133 6.88 27.89 24.32
C SER A 133 6.48 26.68 25.18
N GLY A 134 5.24 26.18 25.05
CA GLY A 134 4.74 25.03 25.79
C GLY A 134 5.02 23.67 25.12
N ILE A 135 5.67 23.66 23.96
CA ILE A 135 5.92 22.44 23.18
C ILE A 135 7.25 21.82 23.62
N THR A 136 7.16 20.63 24.21
CA THR A 136 8.33 19.81 24.55
C THR A 136 9.01 19.27 23.29
N ILE A 137 10.25 18.78 23.42
CA ILE A 137 10.97 18.19 22.28
C ILE A 137 10.22 17.01 21.64
N GLY A 138 9.53 16.19 22.44
CA GLY A 138 8.66 15.13 21.92
C GLY A 138 7.43 15.68 21.19
N GLY A 139 6.88 16.80 21.65
CA GLY A 139 5.81 17.51 20.95
C GLY A 139 6.24 18.03 19.58
N TRP A 140 7.47 18.51 19.44
CA TRP A 140 8.04 18.88 18.14
C TRP A 140 8.19 17.65 17.22
N GLY A 141 8.63 16.51 17.76
CA GLY A 141 8.69 15.25 17.02
C GLY A 141 7.30 14.81 16.51
N TYR A 142 6.28 14.88 17.36
CA TYR A 142 4.89 14.64 16.98
C TYR A 142 4.44 15.56 15.82
N LEU A 143 4.64 16.87 15.96
CA LEU A 143 4.23 17.85 14.95
C LEU A 143 4.96 17.66 13.62
N LEU A 144 6.25 17.31 13.67
CA LEU A 144 7.04 17.02 12.48
C LEU A 144 6.47 15.81 11.72
N VAL A 145 6.16 14.72 12.42
CA VAL A 145 5.58 13.53 11.78
C VAL A 145 4.21 13.84 11.17
N VAL A 146 3.35 14.57 11.89
CA VAL A 146 2.04 15.00 11.38
C VAL A 146 2.20 15.89 10.14
N ALA A 147 3.14 16.84 10.15
CA ALA A 147 3.41 17.73 9.02
C ALA A 147 3.94 16.99 7.78
N LEU A 148 4.73 15.91 7.98
CA LEU A 148 5.28 15.11 6.90
C LEU A 148 4.28 14.09 6.33
N MET A 149 3.22 13.77 7.06
CA MET A 149 2.24 12.74 6.66
C MET A 149 1.62 12.97 5.28
N PRO A 150 1.19 14.18 4.88
CA PRO A 150 0.63 14.42 3.54
C PRO A 150 1.62 14.15 2.43
N PHE A 151 2.90 14.52 2.64
CA PHE A 151 3.97 14.23 1.70
C PHE A 151 4.21 12.73 1.57
N VAL A 152 4.17 12.00 2.70
CA VAL A 152 4.33 10.54 2.72
C VAL A 152 3.19 9.85 1.98
N VAL A 153 1.94 10.26 2.26
CA VAL A 153 0.75 9.78 1.56
C VAL A 153 0.90 10.01 0.06
N TRP A 154 1.22 11.23 -0.35
CA TRP A 154 1.36 11.61 -1.75
C TRP A 154 2.37 10.74 -2.49
N ARG A 155 3.53 10.48 -1.87
CA ARG A 155 4.67 9.84 -2.52
C ARG A 155 4.60 8.31 -2.52
N TRP A 156 4.05 7.68 -1.47
CA TRP A 156 4.16 6.22 -1.26
C TRP A 156 2.83 5.47 -1.10
N LEU A 157 1.74 6.12 -0.67
CA LEU A 157 0.49 5.44 -0.28
C LEU A 157 -0.58 5.50 -1.37
N TRP A 158 -0.30 4.89 -2.53
CA TRP A 158 -1.19 4.93 -3.69
C TRP A 158 -2.33 3.89 -3.66
N SER A 159 -2.21 2.81 -2.90
CA SER A 159 -3.28 1.83 -2.70
C SER A 159 -4.13 2.20 -1.49
N SER A 160 -5.43 1.87 -1.51
CA SER A 160 -6.31 2.05 -0.34
C SER A 160 -5.83 1.24 0.87
N SER A 161 -5.29 0.04 0.66
CA SER A 161 -4.73 -0.78 1.74
C SER A 161 -3.46 -0.14 2.33
N ASP A 162 -2.57 0.34 1.46
CA ASP A 162 -1.37 1.08 1.87
C ASP A 162 -1.73 2.34 2.63
N PHE A 163 -2.78 3.05 2.20
CA PHE A 163 -3.26 4.25 2.86
C PHE A 163 -3.70 3.96 4.29
N ILE A 164 -4.58 2.98 4.48
CA ILE A 164 -5.11 2.61 5.81
C ILE A 164 -3.98 2.22 6.75
N VAL A 165 -3.10 1.30 6.33
CA VAL A 165 -2.00 0.81 7.17
C VAL A 165 -0.96 1.89 7.41
N GLY A 166 -0.55 2.58 6.34
CA GLY A 166 0.50 3.58 6.40
C GLY A 166 0.11 4.75 7.28
N VAL A 167 -1.09 5.31 7.12
CA VAL A 167 -1.60 6.37 7.99
C VAL A 167 -1.69 5.87 9.42
N SER A 168 -2.22 4.68 9.66
CA SER A 168 -2.31 4.10 11.01
C SER A 168 -0.94 3.99 11.69
N MET A 169 0.07 3.47 10.99
CA MET A 169 1.43 3.34 11.54
C MET A 169 2.11 4.70 11.76
N ILE A 170 1.92 5.66 10.86
CA ILE A 170 2.50 7.01 11.01
C ILE A 170 1.85 7.74 12.19
N CYS A 171 0.53 7.59 12.38
CA CYS A 171 -0.17 8.11 13.56
C CYS A 171 0.39 7.51 14.86
N GLN A 172 0.61 6.19 14.91
CA GLN A 172 1.27 5.54 16.05
C GLN A 172 2.68 6.08 16.29
N SER A 173 3.48 6.25 15.23
CA SER A 173 4.81 6.85 15.31
C SER A 173 4.78 8.26 15.91
N ALA A 174 3.87 9.13 15.45
CA ALA A 174 3.71 10.46 15.99
C ALA A 174 3.40 10.42 17.49
N VAL A 175 2.44 9.58 17.91
CA VAL A 175 2.03 9.44 19.31
C VAL A 175 3.17 8.95 20.19
N PHE A 176 3.96 7.97 19.73
CA PHE A 176 5.15 7.49 20.46
C PHE A 176 6.20 8.59 20.64
N LEU A 177 6.46 9.42 19.62
CA LEU A 177 7.37 10.55 19.73
C LEU A 177 6.84 11.65 20.64
N GLY A 178 5.52 11.89 20.63
CA GLY A 178 4.82 12.75 21.58
C GLY A 178 4.85 12.23 23.03
N GLY A 179 5.25 10.98 23.20
CA GLY A 179 5.45 10.32 24.49
C GLY A 179 4.24 9.57 25.03
N GLY A 180 3.23 9.36 24.20
CA GLY A 180 2.05 8.57 24.52
C GLY A 180 2.02 7.23 23.79
N HIS A 181 0.90 6.53 23.93
CA HIS A 181 0.51 5.36 23.13
C HIS A 181 -1.01 5.36 23.00
N TYR A 182 -1.52 4.66 21.99
CA TYR A 182 -2.96 4.44 21.87
C TYR A 182 -3.44 3.49 22.96
N GLN A 183 -4.54 3.85 23.62
CA GLN A 183 -5.20 3.02 24.63
C GLN A 183 -6.08 1.96 23.96
N SER A 184 -6.63 1.02 24.75
CA SER A 184 -7.66 0.08 24.29
C SER A 184 -9.05 0.73 24.17
N ASP A 185 -9.11 1.93 23.61
CA ASP A 185 -10.34 2.65 23.29
C ASP A 185 -10.76 2.38 21.83
N TRP A 186 -11.69 3.17 21.31
CA TRP A 186 -12.17 3.03 19.93
C TRP A 186 -11.05 3.23 18.89
N LEU A 187 -10.02 4.05 19.19
CA LEU A 187 -8.87 4.23 18.31
C LEU A 187 -7.97 2.99 18.33
N GLY A 188 -7.75 2.40 19.51
CA GLY A 188 -7.05 1.11 19.61
C GLY A 188 -7.77 -0.01 18.86
N ALA A 189 -9.10 -0.11 19.00
CA ALA A 189 -9.91 -1.07 18.24
C ALA A 189 -9.82 -0.83 16.72
N TYR A 190 -9.81 0.43 16.28
CA TYR A 190 -9.60 0.79 14.88
C TYR A 190 -8.24 0.34 14.36
N LEU A 191 -7.15 0.50 15.12
CA LEU A 191 -5.80 0.07 14.72
C LEU A 191 -5.72 -1.45 14.55
N LEU A 192 -6.34 -2.22 15.45
CA LEU A 192 -6.44 -3.68 15.32
C LEU A 192 -7.25 -4.05 14.07
N PHE A 193 -8.41 -3.42 13.87
CA PHE A 193 -9.24 -3.68 12.71
C PHE A 193 -8.53 -3.33 11.39
N ALA A 194 -7.87 -2.19 11.32
CA ALA A 194 -7.10 -1.74 10.17
C ALA A 194 -5.98 -2.73 9.83
N GLY A 195 -5.23 -3.18 10.84
CA GLY A 195 -4.17 -4.18 10.66
C GLY A 195 -4.70 -5.54 10.21
N LEU A 196 -5.79 -6.03 10.80
CA LEU A 196 -6.43 -7.29 10.41
C LEU A 196 -6.97 -7.22 8.99
N LEU A 197 -7.66 -6.12 8.64
CA LEU A 197 -8.18 -5.91 7.30
C LEU A 197 -7.06 -5.91 6.26
N ALA A 198 -5.93 -5.26 6.56
CA ALA A 198 -4.77 -5.25 5.69
C ALA A 198 -4.14 -6.63 5.50
N ILE A 199 -4.09 -7.46 6.55
CA ILE A 199 -3.65 -8.85 6.44
C ILE A 199 -4.59 -9.65 5.55
N LEU A 200 -5.91 -9.56 5.77
CA LEU A 200 -6.89 -10.32 5.00
C LEU A 200 -6.90 -9.93 3.52
N LEU A 201 -6.91 -8.62 3.23
CA LEU A 201 -6.82 -8.10 1.87
C LEU A 201 -5.47 -8.46 1.23
N GLY A 202 -4.38 -8.33 1.97
CA GLY A 202 -3.04 -8.69 1.50
C GLY A 202 -2.90 -10.17 1.15
N VAL A 203 -3.43 -11.07 1.98
CA VAL A 203 -3.44 -12.52 1.69
C VAL A 203 -4.28 -12.82 0.44
N ARG A 204 -5.44 -12.18 0.30
CA ARG A 204 -6.29 -12.34 -0.88
C ARG A 204 -5.58 -11.88 -2.16
N GLU A 205 -5.01 -10.67 -2.14
CA GLU A 205 -4.25 -10.12 -3.27
C GLU A 205 -3.02 -10.98 -3.61
N HIS A 206 -2.33 -11.51 -2.59
CA HIS A 206 -1.19 -12.40 -2.80
C HIS A 206 -1.59 -13.72 -3.47
N ARG A 207 -2.72 -14.32 -3.06
CA ARG A 207 -3.26 -15.53 -3.70
C ARG A 207 -3.69 -15.28 -5.14
N GLU A 208 -4.29 -14.13 -5.42
CA GLU A 208 -4.66 -13.73 -6.79
C GLU A 208 -3.41 -13.55 -7.67
N PHE A 209 -2.34 -12.96 -7.13
CA PHE A 209 -1.05 -12.87 -7.82
C PHE A 209 -0.44 -14.24 -8.12
N LEU A 210 -0.48 -15.18 -7.18
CA LEU A 210 0.03 -16.54 -7.41
C LEU A 210 -0.73 -17.27 -8.52
N ARG A 211 -2.06 -17.12 -8.57
CA ARG A 211 -2.90 -17.68 -9.65
C ARG A 211 -2.56 -17.07 -11.01
N LEU A 212 -2.38 -15.73 -11.06
CA LEU A 212 -1.98 -15.04 -12.29
C LEU A 212 -0.61 -15.49 -12.77
N ARG A 213 0.36 -15.62 -11.86
CA ARG A 213 1.71 -16.10 -12.18
C ARG A 213 1.67 -17.52 -12.76
N GLN A 214 0.87 -18.42 -12.18
CA GLN A 214 0.68 -19.77 -12.72
C GLN A 214 0.05 -19.75 -14.12
N SER A 215 -0.94 -18.89 -14.38
CA SER A 215 -1.55 -18.80 -15.71
C SER A 215 -0.64 -18.23 -16.80
N LEU A 216 0.32 -17.36 -16.44
CA LEU A 216 1.23 -16.69 -17.38
C LEU A 216 2.53 -17.45 -17.61
N PHE A 217 3.08 -18.08 -16.58
CA PHE A 217 4.40 -18.74 -16.62
C PHE A 217 4.33 -20.25 -16.35
N GLY A 218 3.16 -20.77 -15.98
CA GLY A 218 2.95 -22.21 -15.74
C GLY A 218 2.52 -22.99 -16.99
N ALA A 219 2.39 -22.35 -18.15
CA ALA A 219 2.15 -23.02 -19.43
C ALA A 219 3.44 -23.41 -20.18
N GLU A 220 4.61 -23.06 -19.65
CA GLU A 220 5.93 -23.39 -20.23
C GLU A 220 6.65 -24.54 -19.49
N GLN A 221 5.93 -25.37 -18.73
CA GLN A 221 6.42 -26.63 -18.15
C GLN A 221 5.56 -27.79 -18.61
#